data_AF-A0A1S3ZT41-F1
#
_entry.id   AF-A0A1S3ZT41-F1
#
_cell.length_a   1.000
_cell.length_b   1.000
_cell.length_c   1.000
_cell.angle_alpha   90.00
_cell.angle_beta   90.00
_cell.angle_gamma   90.00
#
_symmetry.space_group_name_H-M   'P 1'
#
loop_
_entity.id
_entity.type
_entity.pdbx_description
1 polymer ?
#
loop_
_entity_poly.entity_id
_entity_poly.type
_entity_poly.pdbx_seq_one_letter_code
_entity_poly.pdbx_strand_id
1 'polypeptide(L)'
;MLFQVGGQGTRPTFFEMAAAQQLPSSLRAALTYSLGVLALRRPFIHKILDYEDECFALLMLVLETHSLRTTDGSFAESLYGLRRRAVKIKVKGDNKGSDVGEEINHTGLEKRQKVLSVVFLVILPYLRSKLHSIYNKEREVVLQATLWGHEGERFGDTDYFDGAGNSIVSTSSSDAEESVRDRLRKKIRKIVAAFYPWIHAGNEGFSFAYQLLYLLDATGFYSLGLHALGIHVCRATGQELMDTSSRISKIRSRERERLRGPPWLKAVQSGLLSCAYGVLDYAQTGLIAAVFFFKMMEWWYQSAEERMSAPTVYPPPPPPPPPKVAKEGIPLPSDRTLCPLCSQKRANPSVVSVSGFVFCYSCIFRYVSQYKRCPVTLMPATVDQIRRLFDDV
;
A
#
# COMPACT_ATOMS: atom_id res chain seq x y z
N MET A 1 -4.90 -2.18 27.60
CA MET A 1 -6.24 -1.64 27.32
C MET A 1 -6.59 -2.00 25.89
N LEU A 2 -7.64 -2.77 25.68
CA LEU A 2 -8.06 -3.23 24.34
C LEU A 2 -9.02 -2.20 23.76
N PHE A 3 -8.83 -1.85 22.48
CA PHE A 3 -9.73 -0.96 21.74
C PHE A 3 -11.06 -1.68 21.49
N GLN A 4 -12.03 -1.49 22.38
CA GLN A 4 -13.38 -2.02 22.19
C GLN A 4 -14.16 -1.02 21.34
N VAL A 5 -14.26 -1.30 20.04
CA VAL A 5 -14.97 -0.46 19.07
C VAL A 5 -16.43 -0.95 18.98
N GLY A 6 -17.25 -0.49 19.92
CA GLY A 6 -18.71 -0.38 19.76
C GLY A 6 -19.51 -1.67 19.52
N GLY A 7 -20.14 -2.19 20.58
CA GLY A 7 -21.25 -3.14 20.50
C GLY A 7 -21.54 -3.82 21.84
N GLN A 8 -22.80 -3.86 22.26
CA GLN A 8 -23.25 -4.70 23.38
C GLN A 8 -23.52 -6.12 22.82
N GLY A 9 -22.69 -7.10 23.19
CA GLY A 9 -22.88 -8.49 22.77
C GLY A 9 -21.59 -9.32 22.76
N THR A 10 -21.73 -10.65 22.77
CA THR A 10 -20.61 -11.61 22.69
C THR A 10 -20.05 -11.77 21.27
N ARG A 11 -20.87 -11.47 20.26
CA ARG A 11 -20.51 -11.50 18.83
C ARG A 11 -19.83 -10.20 18.40
N PRO A 12 -18.69 -10.27 17.68
CA PRO A 12 -17.99 -9.09 17.19
C PRO A 12 -18.70 -8.43 16.01
N THR A 13 -18.51 -7.13 15.85
CA THR A 13 -19.07 -6.41 14.68
C THR A 13 -18.32 -6.81 13.41
N PHE A 14 -18.96 -6.60 12.25
CA PHE A 14 -18.30 -6.77 10.96
C PHE A 14 -17.01 -5.93 10.85
N PHE A 15 -17.05 -4.68 11.34
CA PHE A 15 -15.89 -3.79 11.30
C PHE A 15 -14.74 -4.26 12.21
N GLU A 16 -15.04 -4.80 13.40
CA GLU A 16 -14.03 -5.42 14.26
C GLU A 16 -13.35 -6.62 13.56
N MET A 17 -14.14 -7.48 12.89
CA MET A 17 -13.60 -8.61 12.11
C MET A 17 -12.76 -8.14 10.91
N ALA A 18 -13.25 -7.18 10.15
CA ALA A 18 -12.56 -6.65 8.97
C ALA A 18 -11.24 -5.95 9.35
N ALA A 19 -11.23 -5.19 10.45
CA ALA A 19 -10.03 -4.57 10.97
C ALA A 19 -8.98 -5.61 11.40
N ALA A 20 -9.40 -6.68 12.08
CA ALA A 20 -8.52 -7.78 12.44
C ALA A 20 -7.94 -8.51 11.20
N GLN A 21 -8.72 -8.68 10.12
CA GLN A 21 -8.23 -9.30 8.88
C GLN A 21 -7.18 -8.45 8.15
N GLN A 22 -7.28 -7.11 8.21
CA GLN A 22 -6.40 -6.20 7.47
C GLN A 22 -5.04 -5.94 8.17
N LEU A 23 -4.91 -6.34 9.43
CA LEU A 23 -3.70 -6.06 10.21
C LEU A 23 -2.44 -6.78 9.69
N PRO A 24 -2.46 -8.08 9.35
CA PRO A 24 -1.27 -8.75 8.82
C PRO A 24 -0.83 -8.20 7.45
N SER A 25 -1.76 -7.84 6.57
CA SER A 25 -1.43 -7.29 5.25
C SER A 25 -0.79 -5.91 5.35
N SER A 26 -1.31 -5.05 6.23
CA SER A 26 -0.71 -3.74 6.53
C SER A 26 0.66 -3.86 7.21
N LEU A 27 0.82 -4.81 8.15
CA LEU A 27 2.11 -5.10 8.78
C LEU A 27 3.15 -5.54 7.74
N ARG A 28 2.78 -6.39 6.78
CA ARG A 28 3.66 -6.77 5.67
C ARG A 28 4.12 -5.56 4.87
N ALA A 29 3.19 -4.72 4.43
CA ALA A 29 3.51 -3.53 3.64
C ALA A 29 4.44 -2.57 4.40
N ALA A 30 4.15 -2.33 5.68
CA ALA A 30 4.96 -1.47 6.54
C ALA A 30 6.38 -2.03 6.74
N LEU A 31 6.52 -3.33 6.99
CA LEU A 31 7.84 -3.96 7.11
C LEU A 31 8.64 -3.89 5.81
N THR A 32 7.99 -4.17 4.68
CA THR A 32 8.63 -4.14 3.35
C THR A 32 9.15 -2.73 3.04
N TYR A 33 8.32 -1.71 3.27
CA TYR A 33 8.72 -0.31 3.10
C TYR A 33 9.87 0.08 4.04
N SER A 34 9.76 -0.26 5.33
CA SER A 34 10.78 0.05 6.33
C SER A 34 12.13 -0.62 6.02
N LEU A 35 12.10 -1.89 5.61
CA LEU A 35 13.28 -2.62 5.16
C LEU A 35 13.86 -2.02 3.87
N GLY A 36 13.02 -1.60 2.93
CA GLY A 36 13.45 -0.93 1.71
C GLY A 36 14.19 0.38 1.98
N VAL A 37 13.67 1.21 2.89
CA VAL A 37 14.35 2.45 3.32
C VAL A 37 15.66 2.13 4.05
N LEU A 38 15.68 1.10 4.90
CA LEU A 38 16.89 0.72 5.62
C LEU A 38 17.96 0.09 4.70
N ALA A 39 17.53 -0.56 3.61
CA ALA A 39 18.41 -1.14 2.59
C ALA A 39 19.25 -0.08 1.89
N LEU A 40 18.72 1.14 1.70
CA LEU A 40 19.49 2.28 1.16
C LEU A 40 20.73 2.61 2.01
N ARG A 41 20.69 2.33 3.32
CA ARG A 41 21.79 2.63 4.26
C ARG A 41 22.69 1.44 4.52
N ARG A 42 22.20 0.21 4.38
CA ARG A 42 22.93 -1.01 4.73
C ARG A 42 22.73 -2.10 3.65
N PRO A 43 23.78 -2.45 2.89
CA PRO A 43 23.65 -3.36 1.75
C PRO A 43 23.24 -4.79 2.13
N PHE A 44 23.54 -5.24 3.35
CA PHE A 44 23.15 -6.58 3.81
C PHE A 44 21.62 -6.78 3.91
N ILE A 45 20.84 -5.69 3.99
CA ILE A 45 19.39 -5.75 4.14
C ILE A 45 18.70 -6.07 2.81
N HIS A 46 19.34 -5.80 1.67
CA HIS A 46 18.85 -6.27 0.37
C HIS A 46 18.66 -7.79 0.36
N LYS A 47 19.58 -8.54 0.98
CA LYS A 47 19.44 -10.00 1.08
C LYS A 47 18.24 -10.43 1.93
N ILE A 48 17.84 -9.63 2.92
CA ILE A 48 16.62 -9.89 3.71
C ILE A 48 15.37 -9.56 2.88
N LEU A 49 15.43 -8.49 2.08
CA LEU A 49 14.34 -8.07 1.19
C LEU A 49 14.09 -9.08 0.07
N ASP A 50 15.14 -9.74 -0.45
CA ASP A 50 15.02 -10.82 -1.43
C ASP A 50 14.21 -12.03 -0.90
N TYR A 51 14.21 -12.23 0.42
CA TYR A 51 13.46 -13.28 1.11
C TYR A 51 12.31 -12.71 1.96
N GLU A 52 11.67 -11.63 1.49
CA GLU A 52 10.60 -10.95 2.23
C GLU A 52 9.43 -11.88 2.61
N ASP A 53 9.03 -12.78 1.70
CA ASP A 53 7.94 -13.73 1.92
C ASP A 53 8.26 -14.70 3.05
N GLU A 54 9.47 -15.25 3.04
CA GLU A 54 9.95 -16.24 4.01
C GLU A 54 10.14 -15.59 5.38
N CYS A 55 10.75 -14.40 5.43
CA CYS A 55 10.94 -13.64 6.66
C CYS A 55 9.58 -13.24 7.27
N PHE A 56 8.64 -12.77 6.45
CA PHE A 56 7.30 -12.42 6.92
C PHE A 56 6.51 -13.65 7.40
N ALA A 57 6.57 -14.76 6.67
CA ALA A 57 5.93 -16.01 7.07
C ALA A 57 6.49 -16.55 8.39
N LEU A 58 7.81 -16.48 8.59
CA LEU A 58 8.45 -16.86 9.85
C LEU A 58 8.00 -15.94 10.99
N LEU A 59 8.00 -14.62 10.78
CA LEU A 59 7.53 -13.66 11.77
C LEU A 59 6.08 -13.93 12.18
N MET A 60 5.18 -14.10 11.20
CA MET A 60 3.78 -14.42 11.46
C MET A 60 3.62 -15.78 12.12
N LEU A 61 4.43 -16.78 11.77
CA LEU A 61 4.44 -18.08 12.46
C LEU A 61 4.74 -17.91 13.95
N VAL A 62 5.75 -17.12 14.31
CA VAL A 62 6.13 -16.87 15.70
C VAL A 62 5.02 -16.11 16.43
N LEU A 63 4.51 -15.03 15.83
CA LEU A 63 3.47 -14.20 16.44
C LEU A 63 2.15 -14.96 16.62
N GLU A 64 1.69 -15.68 15.60
CA GLU A 64 0.44 -16.46 15.66
C GLU A 64 0.56 -17.66 16.60
N THR A 65 1.69 -18.36 16.59
CA THR A 65 1.93 -19.48 17.51
C THR A 65 1.97 -18.98 18.96
N HIS A 66 2.59 -17.83 19.22
CA HIS A 66 2.59 -17.20 20.52
C HIS A 66 1.16 -16.81 20.94
N SER A 67 0.45 -16.06 20.08
CA SER A 67 -0.90 -15.56 20.36
C SER A 67 -1.93 -16.67 20.59
N LEU A 68 -1.92 -17.74 19.79
CA LEU A 68 -2.84 -18.88 19.98
C LEU A 68 -2.49 -19.72 21.22
N ARG A 69 -1.23 -19.66 21.68
CA ARG A 69 -0.80 -20.35 22.91
C ARG A 69 -1.17 -19.55 24.16
N THR A 70 -1.11 -18.23 24.12
CA THR A 70 -1.37 -17.34 25.26
C THR A 70 -2.82 -16.90 25.32
N THR A 71 -3.38 -16.37 24.24
CA THR A 71 -4.65 -15.66 24.21
C THR A 71 -5.80 -16.47 23.59
N ASP A 72 -5.55 -17.68 23.08
CA ASP A 72 -6.56 -18.51 22.38
C ASP A 72 -7.23 -17.76 21.20
N GLY A 73 -6.49 -16.86 20.55
CA GLY A 73 -6.92 -16.08 19.38
C GLY A 73 -5.73 -15.77 18.46
N SER A 74 -6.01 -15.38 17.22
CA SER A 74 -4.94 -14.92 16.32
C SER A 74 -4.27 -13.65 16.85
N PHE A 75 -3.06 -13.35 16.37
CA PHE A 75 -2.34 -12.15 16.78
C PHE A 75 -3.20 -10.89 16.55
N ALA A 76 -3.78 -10.76 15.36
CA ALA A 76 -4.64 -9.63 15.04
C ALA A 76 -5.92 -9.61 15.88
N GLU A 77 -6.56 -10.76 16.12
CA GLU A 77 -7.74 -10.86 16.98
C GLU A 77 -7.42 -10.42 18.42
N SER A 78 -6.28 -10.84 18.98
CA SER A 78 -5.83 -10.44 20.30
C SER A 78 -5.61 -8.92 20.42
N LEU A 79 -5.19 -8.25 19.34
CA LEU A 79 -5.02 -6.79 19.32
C LEU A 79 -6.36 -6.05 19.44
N TYR A 80 -7.41 -6.58 18.83
CA TYR A 80 -8.77 -6.03 18.86
C TYR A 80 -9.63 -6.60 20.01
N GLY A 81 -9.06 -7.41 20.91
CA GLY A 81 -9.78 -7.97 22.06
C GLY A 81 -10.74 -9.10 21.70
N LEU A 82 -10.44 -9.82 20.63
CA LEU A 82 -11.20 -10.94 20.10
C LEU A 82 -10.52 -12.26 20.45
N ARG A 83 -11.33 -13.32 20.57
CA ARG A 83 -10.89 -14.67 20.92
C ARG A 83 -11.60 -15.73 20.10
N ARG A 84 -10.91 -16.84 19.84
CA ARG A 84 -11.49 -18.00 19.17
C ARG A 84 -12.07 -18.96 20.21
N ARG A 85 -13.20 -19.57 19.88
CA ARG A 85 -13.84 -20.61 20.67
C ARG A 85 -14.27 -21.74 19.75
N ALA A 86 -14.08 -22.98 20.22
CA ALA A 86 -14.53 -24.14 19.48
C ALA A 86 -16.05 -24.25 19.60
N VAL A 87 -16.75 -24.39 18.47
CA VAL A 87 -18.17 -24.72 18.42
C VAL A 87 -18.28 -26.22 18.22
N LYS A 88 -18.88 -26.91 19.20
CA LYS A 88 -19.32 -28.29 18.98
C LYS A 88 -20.66 -28.23 18.25
N ILE A 89 -20.61 -28.32 16.93
CA ILE A 89 -21.83 -28.49 16.12
C ILE A 89 -22.37 -29.90 16.44
N LYS A 90 -23.24 -30.00 17.45
CA LYS A 90 -24.07 -31.19 17.62
C LYS A 90 -25.11 -31.11 16.53
N VAL A 91 -24.97 -31.94 15.49
CA VAL A 91 -26.05 -32.20 14.54
C VAL A 91 -27.24 -32.67 15.36
N LYS A 92 -28.31 -31.88 15.35
CA LYS A 92 -29.56 -32.18 16.06
C LYS A 92 -30.16 -33.45 15.43
N GLY A 93 -29.93 -34.59 16.08
CA GLY A 93 -30.76 -35.77 15.89
C GLY A 93 -32.16 -35.42 16.34
N ASP A 94 -33.12 -35.64 15.44
CA ASP A 94 -34.51 -35.22 15.52
C ASP A 94 -35.14 -35.60 16.88
N ASN A 95 -35.44 -34.60 17.72
CA ASN A 95 -36.45 -34.71 18.77
C ASN A 95 -36.94 -33.34 19.24
N LYS A 96 -38.26 -33.30 19.45
CA LYS A 96 -39.11 -32.13 19.65
C LYS A 96 -38.85 -31.40 20.97
N GLY A 97 -38.89 -30.06 20.88
CA GLY A 97 -39.53 -29.16 21.85
C GLY A 97 -38.84 -28.90 23.19
N SER A 98 -38.06 -27.81 23.26
CA SER A 98 -38.09 -26.79 24.33
C SER A 98 -36.96 -25.77 24.16
N ASP A 99 -37.29 -24.50 24.39
CA ASP A 99 -36.48 -23.27 24.49
C ASP A 99 -35.38 -22.94 23.46
N VAL A 100 -35.64 -21.84 22.75
CA VAL A 100 -34.67 -21.09 21.92
C VAL A 100 -33.75 -20.29 22.85
N GLY A 101 -32.80 -20.99 23.43
CA GLY A 101 -31.60 -20.42 24.02
C GLY A 101 -30.44 -21.30 23.59
N GLU A 102 -29.77 -20.93 22.50
CA GLU A 102 -28.60 -21.66 22.00
C GLU A 102 -27.45 -21.47 23.02
N GLU A 103 -27.45 -22.25 24.10
CA GLU A 103 -26.34 -22.30 25.05
C GLU A 103 -25.14 -22.98 24.37
N ILE A 104 -24.43 -22.19 23.58
CA ILE A 104 -23.14 -22.54 23.00
C ILE A 104 -22.17 -22.70 24.16
N ASN A 105 -22.00 -23.95 24.62
CA ASN A 105 -21.01 -24.32 25.61
C ASN A 105 -19.61 -23.98 25.08
N HIS A 106 -19.08 -22.86 25.53
CA HIS A 106 -17.82 -22.29 25.10
C HIS A 106 -16.64 -23.06 25.69
N THR A 107 -16.20 -24.12 25.02
CA THR A 107 -14.96 -24.84 25.37
C THR A 107 -13.74 -24.19 24.72
N GLY A 108 -12.62 -24.12 25.45
CA GLY A 108 -11.33 -23.66 24.91
C GLY A 108 -10.86 -24.52 23.72
N LEU A 109 -10.04 -23.94 22.82
CA LEU A 109 -9.63 -24.63 21.58
C LEU A 109 -8.83 -25.90 21.85
N GLU A 110 -9.11 -26.94 21.05
CA GLU A 110 -8.32 -28.16 21.05
C GLU A 110 -6.92 -27.92 20.45
N LYS A 111 -5.91 -28.66 20.90
CA LYS A 111 -4.53 -28.55 20.37
C LYS A 111 -4.47 -28.73 18.85
N ARG A 112 -5.29 -29.63 18.30
CA ARG A 112 -5.39 -29.85 16.85
C ARG A 112 -5.94 -28.62 16.12
N GLN A 113 -7.00 -28.02 16.65
CA GLN A 113 -7.59 -26.80 16.10
C GLN A 113 -6.61 -25.62 16.13
N LYS A 114 -5.79 -25.49 17.20
CA LYS A 114 -4.75 -24.47 17.30
C LYS A 114 -3.66 -24.62 16.22
N VAL A 115 -3.20 -25.85 15.98
CA VAL A 115 -2.19 -26.10 14.93
C VAL A 115 -2.78 -25.84 13.55
N LEU A 116 -3.98 -26.36 13.28
CA LEU A 116 -4.66 -26.13 12.00
C LEU A 116 -4.95 -24.65 11.76
N SER A 117 -5.26 -23.88 12.80
CA SER A 117 -5.47 -22.44 12.65
C SER A 117 -4.19 -21.68 12.31
N VAL A 118 -3.04 -22.04 12.90
CA VAL A 118 -1.73 -21.47 12.49
C VAL A 118 -1.43 -21.82 11.03
N VAL A 119 -1.63 -23.09 10.65
CA VAL A 119 -1.41 -23.55 9.27
C VAL A 119 -2.27 -22.73 8.29
N PHE A 120 -3.55 -22.54 8.57
CA PHE A 120 -4.44 -21.76 7.72
C PHE A 120 -4.06 -20.27 7.67
N LEU A 121 -3.62 -19.69 8.78
CA LEU A 121 -3.26 -18.26 8.86
C LEU A 121 -1.89 -17.92 8.27
N VAL A 122 -0.96 -18.87 8.21
CA VAL A 122 0.44 -18.60 7.79
C VAL A 122 0.79 -19.32 6.51
N ILE A 123 0.53 -20.63 6.43
CA ILE A 123 0.94 -21.45 5.28
C ILE A 123 0.07 -21.15 4.07
N LEU A 124 -1.25 -21.01 4.23
CA LEU A 124 -2.15 -20.69 3.13
C LEU A 124 -1.83 -19.35 2.45
N PRO A 125 -1.67 -18.22 3.17
CA PRO A 125 -1.29 -16.97 2.53
C PRO A 125 0.13 -17.01 1.95
N TYR A 126 1.07 -17.74 2.56
CA TYR A 126 2.40 -17.94 1.98
C TYR A 126 2.34 -18.68 0.64
N LEU A 127 1.62 -19.81 0.58
CA LEU A 127 1.42 -20.57 -0.65
C LEU A 127 0.72 -19.71 -1.71
N ARG A 128 -0.29 -18.94 -1.31
CA ARG A 128 -1.00 -18.02 -2.20
C ARG A 128 -0.07 -16.92 -2.74
N SER A 129 0.79 -16.33 -1.91
CA SER A 129 1.80 -15.35 -2.31
C SER A 129 2.77 -15.95 -3.33
N LYS A 130 3.32 -17.14 -3.06
CA LYS A 130 4.23 -17.83 -3.98
C LYS A 130 3.57 -18.19 -5.31
N LEU A 131 2.33 -18.68 -5.28
CA LEU A 131 1.56 -18.93 -6.50
C LEU A 131 1.32 -17.65 -7.29
N HIS A 132 0.99 -16.55 -6.61
CA HIS A 132 0.80 -15.24 -7.26
C HIS A 132 2.08 -14.71 -7.89
N SER A 133 3.22 -14.84 -7.20
CA SER A 133 4.54 -14.44 -7.73
C SER A 133 4.91 -15.24 -8.98
N ILE A 134 4.70 -16.56 -8.96
CA ILE A 134 4.95 -17.43 -10.12
C ILE A 134 4.02 -17.05 -11.28
N TYR A 135 2.73 -16.80 -11.00
CA TYR A 135 1.75 -16.38 -11.99
C TYR A 135 2.12 -15.04 -12.63
N ASN A 136 2.47 -14.03 -11.83
CA ASN A 136 2.82 -12.70 -12.33
C ASN A 136 4.08 -12.75 -13.18
N LYS A 137 5.10 -13.52 -12.79
CA LYS A 137 6.33 -13.67 -13.58
C LYS A 137 6.05 -14.27 -14.95
N GLU A 138 5.23 -15.32 -15.03
CA GLU A 138 4.88 -15.92 -16.32
C GLU A 138 4.00 -14.98 -17.16
N ARG A 139 3.05 -14.28 -16.52
CA ARG A 139 2.22 -13.29 -17.19
C ARG A 139 3.04 -12.12 -17.74
N GLU A 140 4.03 -11.64 -17.00
CA GLU A 140 4.96 -10.59 -17.43
C GLU A 140 5.81 -11.05 -18.60
N VAL A 141 6.35 -12.28 -18.57
CA VAL A 141 7.10 -12.84 -19.71
C VAL A 141 6.22 -12.96 -20.96
N VAL A 142 4.98 -13.42 -20.80
CA VAL A 142 4.02 -13.50 -21.91
C VAL A 142 3.68 -12.11 -22.45
N LEU A 143 3.37 -11.15 -21.57
CA LEU A 143 3.08 -9.77 -21.95
C LEU A 143 4.27 -9.13 -22.66
N GLN A 144 5.48 -9.31 -22.12
CA GLN A 144 6.73 -8.81 -22.70
C GLN A 144 6.95 -9.40 -24.10
N ALA A 145 6.77 -10.71 -24.27
CA ALA A 145 6.88 -11.36 -25.58
C ALA A 145 5.81 -10.89 -26.58
N THR A 146 4.59 -10.59 -26.13
CA THR A 146 3.53 -10.05 -27.00
C THR A 146 3.76 -8.59 -27.41
N LEU A 147 4.38 -7.79 -26.54
CA LEU A 147 4.58 -6.35 -26.77
C LEU A 147 5.84 -6.05 -27.58
N TRP A 148 6.93 -6.78 -27.34
CA TRP A 148 8.23 -6.54 -27.98
C TRP A 148 8.66 -7.63 -28.96
N GLY A 149 7.83 -8.67 -29.15
CA GLY A 149 8.21 -9.84 -29.95
C GLY A 149 9.21 -10.73 -29.20
N HIS A 150 9.53 -11.89 -29.78
CA HIS A 150 10.49 -12.82 -29.20
C HIS A 150 11.91 -12.28 -29.44
N GLU A 151 12.46 -11.44 -28.56
CA GLU A 151 13.87 -10.96 -28.62
C GLU A 151 14.91 -12.10 -28.46
N GLY A 152 14.49 -13.36 -28.54
CA GLY A 152 15.32 -14.56 -28.38
C GLY A 152 15.81 -15.18 -29.68
N GLU A 153 15.51 -14.61 -30.86
CA GLU A 153 16.15 -15.03 -32.11
C GLU A 153 17.16 -13.99 -32.57
N ARG A 154 18.41 -14.21 -32.15
CA ARG A 154 19.64 -13.99 -32.94
C ARG A 154 19.99 -12.54 -33.32
N PHE A 155 20.50 -11.76 -32.36
CA PHE A 155 21.47 -10.69 -32.63
C PHE A 155 22.87 -11.18 -32.28
N GLY A 156 23.43 -11.98 -33.17
CA GLY A 156 24.73 -12.61 -32.98
C GLY A 156 24.90 -13.77 -33.94
N ASP A 157 24.83 -13.48 -35.24
CA ASP A 157 25.42 -14.25 -36.35
C ASP A 157 25.11 -13.46 -37.62
N THR A 158 25.90 -12.43 -37.87
CA THR A 158 26.10 -11.94 -39.23
C THR A 158 26.94 -13.00 -39.95
N ASP A 159 26.26 -13.87 -40.70
CA ASP A 159 26.87 -14.87 -41.58
C ASP A 159 27.80 -14.18 -42.60
N TYR A 160 29.11 -14.40 -42.43
CA TYR A 160 30.11 -14.20 -43.46
C TYR A 160 30.41 -15.56 -44.11
N PHE A 161 30.52 -15.55 -45.43
CA PHE A 161 30.56 -16.70 -46.34
C PHE A 161 31.63 -17.77 -46.05
N ASP A 162 31.18 -19.02 -46.14
CA ASP A 162 31.70 -20.20 -46.87
C ASP A 162 33.14 -20.71 -46.63
N GLY A 163 33.27 -22.02 -46.32
CA GLY A 163 34.55 -22.72 -46.29
C GLY A 163 34.64 -23.95 -45.38
N ALA A 164 34.09 -25.09 -45.84
CA ALA A 164 34.46 -26.49 -45.58
C ALA A 164 35.23 -26.90 -44.29
N GLY A 165 34.72 -27.92 -43.57
CA GLY A 165 35.57 -28.77 -42.72
C GLY A 165 34.89 -29.54 -41.59
N ASN A 166 34.56 -30.80 -41.86
CA ASN A 166 34.33 -31.97 -40.99
C ASN A 166 34.40 -31.88 -39.45
N SER A 167 33.37 -32.53 -38.85
CA SER A 167 33.38 -33.46 -37.70
C SER A 167 33.86 -32.99 -36.31
N ILE A 168 33.03 -33.21 -35.28
CA ILE A 168 33.21 -34.29 -34.29
C ILE A 168 32.05 -34.25 -33.27
N VAL A 169 31.47 -35.43 -33.05
CA VAL A 169 30.51 -35.76 -31.99
C VAL A 169 31.26 -36.06 -30.69
N SER A 170 30.79 -35.51 -29.58
CA SER A 170 30.92 -36.05 -28.21
C SER A 170 29.86 -35.38 -27.32
N THR A 171 28.77 -36.03 -26.91
CA THR A 171 28.68 -37.01 -25.79
C THR A 171 29.13 -36.34 -24.48
N SER A 172 28.40 -36.24 -23.37
CA SER A 172 27.03 -36.60 -22.94
C SER A 172 26.97 -36.29 -21.44
N SER A 173 25.79 -35.98 -20.89
CA SER A 173 25.17 -36.66 -19.72
C SER A 173 24.53 -35.78 -18.63
N SER A 174 24.64 -34.45 -18.67
CA SER A 174 23.91 -33.54 -17.76
C SER A 174 22.63 -32.95 -18.37
N ASP A 175 22.58 -32.81 -19.69
CA ASP A 175 21.52 -32.05 -20.36
C ASP A 175 20.17 -32.79 -20.50
N ALA A 176 20.18 -34.13 -20.36
CA ALA A 176 18.99 -34.95 -20.51
C ALA A 176 18.06 -34.89 -19.28
N GLU A 177 18.63 -34.88 -18.07
CA GLU A 177 17.85 -34.77 -16.82
C GLU A 177 17.32 -33.34 -16.61
N GLU A 178 18.11 -32.33 -16.95
CA GLU A 178 17.67 -30.93 -16.95
C GLU A 178 16.49 -30.72 -17.92
N SER A 179 16.50 -31.37 -19.09
CA SER A 179 15.44 -31.27 -20.10
C SER A 179 14.08 -31.85 -19.68
N VAL A 180 14.04 -32.95 -18.92
CA VAL A 180 12.77 -33.52 -18.43
C VAL A 180 12.20 -32.69 -17.29
N ARG A 181 13.06 -32.29 -16.35
CA ARG A 181 12.68 -31.42 -15.23
C ARG A 181 12.19 -30.06 -15.73
N ASP A 182 12.84 -29.51 -16.76
CA ASP A 182 12.43 -28.24 -17.36
C ASP A 182 11.16 -28.37 -18.18
N ARG A 183 10.95 -29.47 -18.89
CA ARG A 183 9.66 -29.75 -19.56
C ARG A 183 8.53 -29.89 -18.56
N LEU A 184 8.74 -30.61 -17.46
CA LEU A 184 7.76 -30.77 -16.39
C LEU A 184 7.48 -29.41 -15.70
N ARG A 185 8.53 -28.64 -15.39
CA ARG A 185 8.42 -27.31 -14.79
C ARG A 185 7.70 -26.33 -15.71
N LYS A 186 7.94 -26.37 -17.03
CA LYS A 186 7.19 -25.59 -18.03
C LYS A 186 5.72 -26.01 -18.08
N LYS A 187 5.41 -27.31 -18.06
CA LYS A 187 4.02 -27.80 -18.00
C LYS A 187 3.31 -27.35 -16.73
N ILE A 188 3.94 -27.51 -15.56
CA ILE A 188 3.39 -27.07 -14.28
C ILE A 188 3.14 -25.56 -14.29
N ARG A 189 4.08 -24.75 -14.79
CA ARG A 189 3.89 -23.30 -14.89
C ARG A 189 2.73 -22.90 -15.80
N LYS A 190 2.55 -23.56 -16.95
CA LYS A 190 1.38 -23.35 -17.80
C LYS A 190 0.06 -23.74 -17.12
N ILE A 191 0.04 -24.86 -16.39
CA ILE A 191 -1.15 -25.30 -15.63
C ILE A 191 -1.47 -24.30 -14.51
N VAL A 192 -0.46 -23.87 -13.75
CA VAL A 192 -0.61 -22.84 -12.72
C VAL A 192 -1.13 -21.54 -13.34
N ALA A 193 -0.59 -21.13 -14.49
CA ALA A 193 -1.05 -19.93 -15.19
C ALA A 193 -2.52 -20.01 -15.62
N ALA A 194 -2.98 -21.16 -16.09
CA ALA A 194 -4.37 -21.36 -16.48
C ALA A 194 -5.33 -21.49 -15.28
N PHE A 195 -4.92 -22.17 -14.21
CA PHE A 195 -5.81 -22.54 -13.11
C PHE A 195 -5.83 -21.52 -11.96
N TYR A 196 -4.73 -20.78 -11.77
CA TYR A 196 -4.61 -19.79 -10.69
C TYR A 196 -5.70 -18.71 -10.70
N PRO A 197 -6.07 -18.10 -11.85
CA PRO A 197 -7.14 -17.09 -11.90
C PRO A 197 -8.48 -17.62 -11.38
N TRP A 198 -8.81 -18.88 -11.69
CA TRP A 198 -10.04 -19.52 -11.23
C TRP A 198 -10.00 -19.84 -9.74
N ILE A 199 -8.89 -20.36 -9.22
CA ILE A 199 -8.71 -20.55 -7.77
C ILE A 199 -8.84 -19.21 -7.04
N HIS A 200 -8.15 -18.18 -7.54
CA HIS A 200 -8.14 -16.86 -6.92
C HIS A 200 -9.54 -16.25 -6.92
N ALA A 201 -10.23 -16.25 -8.06
CA ALA A 201 -11.61 -15.78 -8.18
C ALA A 201 -12.56 -16.56 -7.27
N GLY A 202 -12.43 -17.89 -7.21
CA GLY A 202 -13.23 -18.73 -6.32
C GLY A 202 -12.99 -18.38 -4.85
N ASN A 203 -11.74 -18.24 -4.42
CA ASN A 203 -11.42 -17.91 -3.03
C ASN A 203 -11.92 -16.51 -2.64
N GLU A 204 -11.77 -15.51 -3.51
CA GLU A 204 -12.33 -14.18 -3.26
C GLU A 204 -13.87 -14.21 -3.23
N GLY A 205 -14.50 -14.94 -4.16
CA GLY A 205 -15.94 -15.12 -4.20
C GLY A 205 -16.49 -15.77 -2.93
N PHE A 206 -15.84 -16.83 -2.43
CA PHE A 206 -16.21 -17.47 -1.16
C PHE A 206 -15.98 -16.52 0.02
N SER A 207 -14.86 -15.79 0.07
CA SER A 207 -14.61 -14.83 1.14
C SER A 207 -15.68 -13.75 1.18
N PHE A 208 -16.03 -13.18 0.01
CA PHE A 208 -17.08 -12.18 -0.11
C PHE A 208 -18.46 -12.72 0.29
N ALA A 209 -18.81 -13.93 -0.16
CA ALA A 209 -20.07 -14.57 0.21
C ALA A 209 -20.17 -14.72 1.73
N TYR A 210 -19.17 -15.30 2.40
CA TYR A 210 -19.20 -15.45 3.86
C TYR A 210 -19.24 -14.10 4.60
N GLN A 211 -18.51 -13.10 4.11
CA GLN A 211 -18.56 -11.74 4.67
C GLN A 211 -19.95 -11.11 4.54
N LEU A 212 -20.63 -11.31 3.40
CA LEU A 212 -21.99 -10.85 3.16
C LEU A 212 -23.01 -11.59 4.04
N LEU A 213 -22.91 -12.92 4.14
CA LEU A 213 -23.76 -13.71 5.02
C LEU A 213 -23.56 -13.35 6.50
N TYR A 214 -22.32 -13.02 6.89
CA TYR A 214 -22.02 -12.53 8.25
C TYR A 214 -22.65 -11.16 8.52
N LEU A 215 -22.66 -10.27 7.51
CA LEU A 215 -23.28 -8.95 7.60
C LEU A 215 -24.81 -9.04 7.66
N LEU A 216 -25.41 -9.97 6.91
CA LEU A 216 -26.85 -10.26 6.91
C LEU A 216 -27.32 -11.07 8.15
N ASP A 217 -26.43 -11.30 9.11
CA ASP A 217 -26.69 -12.07 10.33
C ASP A 217 -27.16 -13.53 10.11
N ALA A 218 -27.00 -14.05 8.89
CA ALA A 218 -27.44 -15.39 8.52
C ALA A 218 -26.47 -16.49 9.01
N THR A 219 -25.18 -16.16 9.12
CA THR A 219 -24.14 -17.08 9.63
C THR A 219 -23.29 -16.43 10.70
N GLY A 220 -22.93 -17.17 11.75
CA GLY A 220 -21.97 -16.74 12.77
C GLY A 220 -20.50 -16.80 12.33
N PHE A 221 -20.20 -17.30 11.13
CA PHE A 221 -18.83 -17.49 10.64
C PHE A 221 -18.43 -16.42 9.63
N TYR A 222 -17.27 -15.80 9.83
CA TYR A 222 -16.76 -14.72 8.97
C TYR A 222 -16.02 -15.22 7.72
N SER A 223 -15.38 -16.40 7.79
CA SER A 223 -14.62 -16.97 6.67
C SER A 223 -14.80 -18.48 6.55
N LEU A 224 -14.61 -19.01 5.34
CA LEU A 224 -14.68 -20.44 5.07
C LEU A 224 -13.71 -21.26 5.94
N GLY A 225 -12.52 -20.72 6.21
CA GLY A 225 -11.53 -21.37 7.07
C GLY A 225 -12.00 -21.54 8.52
N LEU A 226 -12.69 -20.54 9.07
CA LEU A 226 -13.25 -20.62 10.42
C LEU A 226 -14.40 -21.62 10.50
N HIS A 227 -15.24 -21.64 9.47
CA HIS A 227 -16.33 -22.61 9.35
C HIS A 227 -15.82 -24.05 9.25
N ALA A 228 -14.82 -24.30 8.40
CA ALA A 228 -14.21 -25.63 8.23
C ALA A 228 -13.54 -26.14 9.51
N LEU A 229 -13.00 -25.24 10.35
CA LEU A 229 -12.38 -25.58 11.63
C LEU A 229 -13.39 -25.68 12.79
N GLY A 230 -14.64 -25.27 12.57
CA GLY A 230 -15.66 -25.19 13.62
C GLY A 230 -15.30 -24.20 14.71
N ILE A 231 -14.69 -23.07 14.35
CA ILE A 231 -14.21 -22.05 15.28
C ILE A 231 -15.04 -20.77 15.11
N HIS A 232 -15.58 -20.26 16.21
CA HIS A 232 -16.29 -18.98 16.26
C HIS A 232 -15.45 -17.93 16.98
N VAL A 233 -15.52 -16.67 16.53
CA VAL A 233 -14.80 -15.55 17.13
C VAL A 233 -15.74 -14.78 18.06
N CYS A 234 -15.33 -14.55 19.30
CA CYS A 234 -16.10 -13.86 20.34
C CYS A 234 -15.28 -12.73 20.95
N ARG A 235 -15.95 -11.72 21.53
CA ARG A 235 -15.26 -10.70 22.35
C ARG A 235 -14.71 -11.31 23.63
N ALA A 236 -13.50 -10.90 24.03
CA ALA A 236 -12.88 -11.33 25.28
C ALA A 236 -13.46 -10.57 26.47
N THR A 237 -13.96 -11.29 27.47
CA THR A 237 -14.41 -10.67 28.73
C THR A 237 -13.22 -10.33 29.63
N GLY A 238 -13.28 -9.19 30.34
CA GLY A 238 -12.18 -8.72 31.21
C GLY A 238 -11.75 -9.74 32.29
N GLN A 239 -12.71 -10.51 32.82
CA GLN A 239 -12.43 -11.59 33.77
C GLN A 239 -11.61 -12.72 33.14
N GLU A 240 -11.89 -13.07 31.88
CA GLU A 240 -11.14 -14.11 31.16
C GLU A 240 -9.71 -13.67 30.82
N LEU A 241 -9.49 -12.36 30.64
CA LEU A 241 -8.14 -11.81 30.46
C LEU A 241 -7.30 -11.99 31.74
N MET A 242 -7.89 -11.73 32.92
CA MET A 242 -7.21 -11.93 34.20
C MET A 242 -6.92 -13.42 34.48
N ASP A 243 -7.86 -14.30 34.16
CA ASP A 243 -7.65 -15.75 34.28
C ASP A 243 -6.56 -16.24 33.34
N THR A 244 -6.43 -15.62 32.17
CA THR A 244 -5.40 -15.98 31.20
C THR A 244 -4.01 -15.52 31.65
N SER A 245 -3.87 -14.28 32.11
CA SER A 245 -2.58 -13.78 32.60
C SER A 245 -2.07 -14.60 33.79
N SER A 246 -2.97 -15.03 34.68
CA SER A 246 -2.61 -15.90 35.81
C SER A 246 -2.26 -17.33 35.40
N ARG A 247 -2.88 -17.88 34.34
CA ARG A 247 -2.48 -19.19 33.77
C ARG A 247 -1.11 -19.10 33.10
N ILE A 248 -0.86 -18.05 32.33
CA ILE A 248 0.42 -17.83 31.65
C ILE A 248 1.55 -17.71 32.67
N SER A 249 1.37 -16.94 33.74
CA SER A 249 2.41 -16.80 34.77
C SER A 249 2.75 -18.13 35.45
N LYS A 250 1.74 -18.97 35.74
CA LYS A 250 1.92 -20.33 36.27
C LYS A 250 2.62 -21.30 35.31
N ILE A 251 2.36 -21.19 34.00
CA ILE A 251 3.04 -22.03 33.00
C ILE A 251 4.51 -21.61 32.89
N ARG A 252 4.78 -20.30 32.87
CA ARG A 252 6.14 -19.77 32.78
C ARG A 252 6.98 -20.09 34.01
N SER A 253 6.40 -20.03 35.22
CA SER A 253 7.11 -20.44 36.43
C SER A 253 7.50 -21.93 36.36
N ARG A 254 6.59 -22.79 35.91
CA ARG A 254 6.87 -24.23 35.69
C ARG A 254 7.92 -24.49 34.61
N GLU A 255 7.91 -23.74 33.50
CA GLU A 255 8.95 -23.86 32.46
C GLU A 255 10.32 -23.43 33.00
N ARG A 256 10.36 -22.34 33.78
CA ARG A 256 11.59 -21.86 34.45
C ARG A 256 12.14 -22.88 35.45
N GLU A 257 11.26 -23.60 36.14
CA GLU A 257 11.62 -24.69 37.06
C GLU A 257 12.16 -25.93 36.33
N ARG A 258 11.66 -26.24 35.13
CA ARG A 258 12.05 -27.42 34.33
C ARG A 258 13.40 -27.29 33.61
N LEU A 259 14.01 -26.11 33.58
CA LEU A 259 15.34 -25.91 32.96
C LEU A 259 16.40 -26.74 33.69
N ARG A 260 16.90 -27.80 33.04
CA ARG A 260 18.02 -28.64 33.49
C ARG A 260 19.34 -28.09 32.96
N GLY A 261 20.32 -27.93 33.84
CA GLY A 261 21.68 -27.50 33.48
C GLY A 261 22.45 -26.91 34.67
N PRO A 262 23.76 -26.63 34.51
CA PRO A 262 24.56 -25.95 35.52
C PRO A 262 24.06 -24.51 35.76
N PRO A 263 24.31 -23.93 36.96
CA PRO A 263 23.63 -22.72 37.44
C PRO A 263 23.81 -21.49 36.54
N TRP A 264 24.97 -21.32 35.89
CA TRP A 264 25.24 -20.21 34.99
C TRP A 264 24.49 -20.34 33.64
N LEU A 265 24.45 -21.54 33.04
CA LEU A 265 23.67 -21.80 31.83
C LEU A 265 22.16 -21.64 32.09
N LYS A 266 21.68 -22.07 33.26
CA LYS A 266 20.29 -21.87 33.68
C LYS A 266 19.96 -20.38 33.81
N ALA A 267 20.85 -19.58 34.39
CA ALA A 267 20.66 -18.13 34.51
C ALA A 267 20.58 -17.45 33.14
N VAL A 268 21.47 -17.80 32.20
CA VAL A 268 21.48 -17.26 30.83
C VAL A 268 20.24 -17.69 30.05
N GLN A 269 19.90 -18.98 30.04
CA GLN A 269 18.71 -19.49 29.35
C GLN A 269 17.42 -18.90 29.94
N SER A 270 17.34 -18.81 31.28
CA SER A 270 16.20 -18.18 31.95
C SER A 270 16.11 -16.69 31.62
N GLY A 271 17.24 -15.98 31.52
CA GLY A 271 17.28 -14.57 31.13
C GLY A 271 16.83 -14.38 29.68
N LEU A 272 17.32 -15.20 28.76
CA LEU A 272 16.97 -15.15 27.34
C LEU A 272 15.49 -15.48 27.10
N LEU A 273 14.97 -16.54 27.74
CA LEU A 273 13.54 -16.90 27.68
C LEU A 273 12.66 -15.81 28.31
N SER A 274 13.07 -15.24 29.44
CA SER A 274 12.33 -14.15 30.08
C SER A 274 12.33 -12.90 29.21
N CYS A 275 13.44 -12.59 28.55
CA CYS A 275 13.53 -11.49 27.59
C CYS A 275 12.65 -11.75 26.37
N ALA A 276 12.73 -12.93 25.77
CA ALA A 276 11.91 -13.31 24.62
C ALA A 276 10.40 -13.25 24.93
N TYR A 277 9.97 -13.82 26.06
CA TYR A 277 8.58 -13.72 26.50
C TYR A 277 8.16 -12.30 26.85
N GLY A 278 9.05 -11.51 27.48
CA GLY A 278 8.81 -10.09 27.72
C GLY A 278 8.61 -9.34 26.41
N VAL A 279 9.50 -9.50 25.43
CA VAL A 279 9.40 -8.87 24.11
C VAL A 279 8.09 -9.27 23.42
N LEU A 280 7.69 -10.54 23.46
CA LEU A 280 6.45 -11.01 22.84
C LEU A 280 5.18 -10.48 23.53
N ASP A 281 5.17 -10.39 24.86
CA ASP A 281 4.04 -9.82 25.60
C ASP A 281 3.91 -8.31 25.40
N TYR A 282 5.05 -7.62 25.45
CA TYR A 282 5.11 -6.17 25.25
C TYR A 282 5.09 -5.78 23.78
N ALA A 283 5.17 -6.73 22.83
CA ALA A 283 5.10 -6.44 21.40
C ALA A 283 3.81 -5.70 21.05
N GLN A 284 2.67 -6.11 21.62
CA GLN A 284 1.38 -5.45 21.42
C GLN A 284 1.40 -4.00 21.91
N THR A 285 1.85 -3.77 23.15
CA THR A 285 1.95 -2.41 23.71
C THR A 285 2.99 -1.55 23.00
N GLY A 286 4.10 -2.18 22.58
CA GLY A 286 5.18 -1.55 21.84
C GLY A 286 4.75 -1.12 20.45
N LEU A 287 3.94 -1.92 19.75
CA LEU A 287 3.38 -1.57 18.44
C LEU A 287 2.46 -0.35 18.56
N ILE A 288 1.56 -0.34 19.56
CA ILE A 288 0.67 0.82 19.80
C ILE A 288 1.50 2.07 20.10
N ALA A 289 2.51 1.96 20.98
CA ALA A 289 3.40 3.07 21.28
C ALA A 289 4.21 3.54 20.06
N ALA A 290 4.65 2.61 19.20
CA ALA A 290 5.36 2.92 17.96
C ALA A 290 4.46 3.65 16.96
N VAL A 291 3.19 3.25 16.82
CA VAL A 291 2.21 3.96 15.97
C VAL A 291 1.97 5.37 16.49
N PHE A 292 1.81 5.53 17.81
CA PHE A 292 1.66 6.85 18.43
C PHE A 292 2.90 7.73 18.17
N PHE A 293 4.09 7.20 18.43
CA PHE A 293 5.34 7.92 18.21
C PHE A 293 5.56 8.26 16.73
N PHE A 294 5.24 7.33 15.84
CA PHE A 294 5.29 7.56 14.40
C PHE A 294 4.33 8.67 13.99
N LYS A 295 3.08 8.65 14.46
CA LYS A 295 2.10 9.71 14.18
C LYS A 295 2.52 11.06 14.75
N MET A 296 3.11 11.08 15.93
CA MET A 296 3.71 12.27 16.51
C MET A 296 4.87 12.80 15.67
N MET A 297 5.73 11.90 15.17
CA MET A 297 6.85 12.25 14.29
C MET A 297 6.35 12.75 12.93
N GLU A 298 5.36 12.08 12.33
CA GLU A 298 4.70 12.49 11.09
C GLU A 298 4.12 13.90 11.24
N TRP A 299 3.38 14.16 12.32
CA TRP A 299 2.87 15.49 12.63
C TRP A 299 3.99 16.52 12.77
N TRP A 300 5.09 16.17 13.46
CA TRP A 300 6.24 17.04 13.63
C TRP A 300 6.90 17.41 12.30
N TYR A 301 7.09 16.44 11.39
CA TYR A 301 7.70 16.66 10.09
C TYR A 301 6.75 17.32 9.08
N GLN A 302 5.46 16.97 9.04
CA GLN A 302 4.46 17.68 8.23
C GLN A 302 4.37 19.15 8.62
N SER A 303 4.34 19.44 9.93
CA SER A 303 4.36 20.82 10.43
C SER A 303 5.65 21.57 10.07
N ALA A 304 6.77 20.86 9.89
CA ALA A 304 8.02 21.47 9.43
C ALA A 304 8.00 21.73 7.92
N GLU A 305 7.48 20.77 7.14
CA GLU A 305 7.34 20.88 5.68
C GLU A 305 6.37 22.00 5.30
N GLU A 306 5.21 22.11 5.95
CA GLU A 306 4.26 23.22 5.74
C GLU A 306 4.88 24.59 5.99
N ARG A 307 5.81 24.70 6.96
CA ARG A 307 6.54 25.94 7.23
C ARG A 307 7.63 26.23 6.19
N MET A 308 8.17 25.21 5.53
CA MET A 308 9.19 25.35 4.47
C MET A 308 8.57 25.50 3.08
N SER A 309 7.39 24.91 2.85
CA SER A 309 6.65 24.94 1.59
C SER A 309 5.62 26.07 1.52
N ALA A 310 5.38 26.78 2.63
CA ALA A 310 4.66 28.04 2.60
C ALA A 310 5.36 28.94 1.58
N PRO A 311 4.70 29.33 0.47
CA PRO A 311 5.34 30.14 -0.54
C PRO A 311 5.82 31.40 0.17
N THR A 312 7.13 31.65 0.12
CA THR A 312 7.66 32.97 0.41
C THR A 312 6.96 33.89 -0.58
N VAL A 313 5.87 34.53 -0.15
CA VAL A 313 5.16 35.54 -0.92
C VAL A 313 6.15 36.69 -1.01
N TYR A 314 7.01 36.63 -2.02
CA TYR A 314 7.83 37.77 -2.38
C TYR A 314 6.84 38.92 -2.62
N PRO A 315 7.08 40.10 -2.03
CA PRO A 315 6.25 41.25 -2.36
C PRO A 315 6.22 41.38 -3.88
N PRO A 316 5.05 41.61 -4.50
CA PRO A 316 4.97 41.74 -5.94
C PRO A 316 6.04 42.75 -6.38
N PRO A 317 6.87 42.42 -7.38
CA PRO A 317 7.93 43.32 -7.80
C PRO A 317 7.30 44.68 -8.12
N PRO A 318 7.99 45.80 -7.81
CA PRO A 318 7.45 47.13 -8.10
C PRO A 318 7.05 47.19 -9.59
N PRO A 319 5.89 47.80 -9.92
CA PRO A 319 5.40 47.82 -11.29
C PRO A 319 6.47 48.42 -12.22
N PRO A 320 6.62 47.89 -13.45
CA PRO A 320 7.62 48.39 -14.37
C PRO A 320 7.39 49.89 -14.62
N PRO A 321 8.47 50.70 -14.73
CA PRO A 321 8.33 52.11 -15.00
C PRO A 321 7.60 52.33 -16.33
N PRO A 322 6.75 53.37 -16.44
CA PRO A 322 6.01 53.64 -17.66
C PRO A 322 6.98 53.90 -18.84
N PRO A 323 6.64 53.46 -20.06
CA PRO A 323 7.49 53.65 -21.22
C PRO A 323 7.66 55.14 -21.52
N LYS A 324 8.91 55.56 -21.73
CA LYS A 324 9.25 56.94 -22.05
C LYS A 324 8.86 57.25 -23.50
N VAL A 325 8.36 58.48 -23.73
CA VAL A 325 8.14 59.01 -25.09
C VAL A 325 9.48 59.10 -25.81
N ALA A 326 9.54 58.63 -27.06
CA ALA A 326 10.76 58.73 -27.85
C ALA A 326 11.04 60.20 -28.20
N LYS A 327 12.32 60.60 -28.28
CA LYS A 327 12.71 61.98 -28.63
C LYS A 327 12.16 62.44 -29.98
N GLU A 328 11.93 61.50 -30.90
CA GLU A 328 11.38 61.71 -32.25
C GLU A 328 9.92 61.25 -32.37
N GLY A 329 9.30 60.84 -31.26
CA GLY A 329 7.90 60.44 -31.22
C GLY A 329 6.96 61.66 -31.20
N ILE A 330 5.68 61.43 -31.49
CA ILE A 330 4.67 62.47 -31.40
C ILE A 330 4.49 62.87 -29.92
N PRO A 331 4.51 64.17 -29.58
CA PRO A 331 4.29 64.62 -28.22
C PRO A 331 2.87 64.27 -27.75
N LEU A 332 2.75 63.95 -26.46
CA LEU A 332 1.44 63.67 -25.86
C LEU A 332 0.67 64.99 -25.67
N PRO A 333 -0.64 65.02 -25.99
CA PRO A 333 -1.50 66.16 -25.66
C PRO A 333 -1.55 66.39 -24.13
N SER A 334 -1.74 67.63 -23.71
CA SER A 334 -1.91 67.98 -22.29
C SER A 334 -3.13 67.27 -21.67
N ASP A 335 -4.21 67.15 -22.45
CA ASP A 335 -5.43 66.45 -22.02
C ASP A 335 -5.37 64.97 -22.38
N ARG A 336 -5.44 64.12 -21.34
CA ARG A 336 -5.37 62.66 -21.50
C ARG A 336 -6.53 62.09 -22.30
N THR A 337 -7.67 62.77 -22.41
CA THR A 337 -8.87 62.31 -23.14
C THR A 337 -8.77 62.49 -24.66
N LEU A 338 -7.78 63.23 -25.13
CA LEU A 338 -7.53 63.47 -26.55
C LEU A 338 -6.63 62.38 -27.15
N CYS A 339 -6.83 62.11 -28.44
CA CYS A 339 -5.98 61.21 -29.20
C CYS A 339 -4.70 61.92 -29.66
N PRO A 340 -3.49 61.37 -29.44
CA PRO A 340 -2.24 62.00 -29.90
C PRO A 340 -2.11 62.13 -31.43
N LEU A 341 -2.88 61.37 -32.22
CA LEU A 341 -2.79 61.38 -33.69
C LEU A 341 -3.74 62.38 -34.35
N CYS A 342 -4.97 62.51 -33.86
CA CYS A 342 -5.98 63.40 -34.46
C CYS A 342 -6.32 64.60 -33.57
N SER A 343 -5.79 64.67 -32.35
CA SER A 343 -6.03 65.73 -31.36
C SER A 343 -7.51 65.96 -31.02
N GLN A 344 -8.38 64.99 -31.33
CA GLN A 344 -9.81 64.99 -30.98
C GLN A 344 -10.09 64.03 -29.83
N LYS A 345 -11.27 64.15 -29.20
CA LYS A 345 -11.74 63.21 -28.18
C LYS A 345 -11.70 61.77 -28.71
N ARG A 346 -11.15 60.84 -27.93
CA ARG A 346 -10.93 59.45 -28.34
C ARG A 346 -12.26 58.76 -28.70
N ALA A 347 -12.43 58.39 -29.97
CA ALA A 347 -13.50 57.54 -30.46
C ALA A 347 -13.01 56.09 -30.54
N ASN A 348 -13.70 55.15 -29.88
CA ASN A 348 -13.29 53.76 -29.73
C ASN A 348 -11.83 53.64 -29.23
N PRO A 349 -11.57 53.98 -27.95
CA PRO A 349 -10.22 54.02 -27.40
C PRO A 349 -9.54 52.66 -27.57
N SER A 350 -8.31 52.65 -28.09
CA SER A 350 -7.54 51.45 -28.35
C SER A 350 -6.10 51.63 -27.91
N VAL A 351 -5.59 50.68 -27.15
CA VAL A 351 -4.23 50.67 -26.62
C VAL A 351 -3.31 49.85 -27.53
N VAL A 352 -2.08 50.33 -27.70
CA VAL A 352 -0.99 49.53 -28.29
C VAL A 352 -0.31 48.76 -27.16
N SER A 353 -0.41 47.44 -27.14
CA SER A 353 0.08 46.61 -26.02
C SER A 353 1.58 46.74 -25.77
N VAL A 354 2.36 47.08 -26.79
CA VAL A 354 3.83 47.25 -26.70
C VAL A 354 4.20 48.52 -25.93
N SER A 355 3.42 49.59 -26.05
CA SER A 355 3.77 50.90 -25.50
C SER A 355 2.79 51.42 -24.45
N GLY A 356 1.65 50.77 -24.25
CA GLY A 356 0.63 51.17 -23.26
C GLY A 356 -0.09 52.50 -23.55
N PHE A 357 0.13 53.12 -24.72
CA PHE A 357 -0.52 54.40 -25.10
C PHE A 357 -1.84 54.16 -25.83
N VAL A 358 -2.81 55.04 -25.57
CA VAL A 358 -4.18 54.91 -26.07
C VAL A 358 -4.47 55.94 -27.16
N PHE A 359 -5.10 55.48 -28.23
CA PHE A 359 -5.45 56.26 -29.42
C PHE A 359 -6.90 55.95 -29.85
N CYS A 360 -7.43 56.65 -30.85
CA CYS A 360 -8.61 56.18 -31.57
C CYS A 360 -8.26 54.93 -32.39
N TYR A 361 -9.15 53.93 -32.41
CA TYR A 361 -8.93 52.70 -33.18
C TYR A 361 -8.57 52.96 -34.65
N SER A 362 -9.33 53.82 -35.33
CA SER A 362 -9.11 54.14 -36.75
C SER A 362 -7.76 54.82 -37.02
N CYS A 363 -7.35 55.74 -36.15
CA CYS A 363 -6.08 56.45 -36.26
C CYS A 363 -4.88 55.50 -36.09
N ILE A 364 -4.89 54.69 -35.03
CA ILE A 364 -3.76 53.82 -34.74
C ILE A 364 -3.68 52.63 -35.70
N PHE A 365 -4.83 52.08 -36.12
CA PHE A 365 -4.86 51.01 -37.12
C PHE A 365 -4.24 51.45 -38.45
N ARG A 366 -4.57 52.65 -38.93
CA ARG A 366 -3.97 53.21 -40.16
C ARG A 366 -2.46 53.43 -40.00
N TYR A 367 -2.03 54.00 -38.87
CA TYR A 367 -0.62 54.29 -38.62
C TYR A 367 0.22 53.01 -38.49
N VAL A 368 -0.21 52.05 -37.67
CA VAL A 368 0.52 50.79 -37.44
C VAL A 368 0.51 49.91 -38.70
N SER A 369 -0.57 49.93 -39.48
CA SER A 369 -0.61 49.19 -40.75
C SER A 369 0.44 49.69 -41.74
N GLN A 370 0.63 51.02 -41.82
CA GLN A 370 1.57 51.66 -42.75
C GLN A 370 3.03 51.65 -42.26
N TYR A 371 3.27 51.98 -40.98
CA TYR A 371 4.62 52.21 -40.44
C TYR A 371 5.13 51.10 -39.53
N LYS A 372 4.30 50.10 -39.17
CA LYS A 372 4.66 48.94 -38.32
C LYS A 372 5.37 49.31 -37.00
N ARG A 373 5.01 50.46 -36.42
CA ARG A 373 5.59 51.01 -35.19
C ARG A 373 4.60 51.86 -34.42
N CYS A 374 4.84 52.06 -33.13
CA CYS A 374 4.07 52.98 -32.30
C CYS A 374 4.44 54.44 -32.59
N PRO A 375 3.47 55.36 -32.76
CA PRO A 375 3.76 56.77 -33.06
C PRO A 375 4.42 57.55 -31.92
N VAL A 376 4.27 57.11 -30.66
CA VAL A 376 4.75 57.82 -29.46
C VAL A 376 6.11 57.28 -28.98
N THR A 377 6.30 55.96 -29.03
CA THR A 377 7.55 55.32 -28.57
C THR A 377 8.46 54.83 -29.69
N LEU A 378 7.98 54.84 -30.95
CA LEU A 378 8.66 54.26 -32.12
C LEU A 378 9.04 52.77 -31.98
N MET A 379 8.54 52.10 -30.95
CA MET A 379 8.72 50.65 -30.77
C MET A 379 7.99 49.89 -31.89
N PRO A 380 8.57 48.79 -32.39
CA PRO A 380 7.94 47.99 -33.44
C PRO A 380 6.58 47.46 -32.96
N ALA A 381 5.54 47.66 -33.77
CA ALA A 381 4.18 47.29 -33.42
C ALA A 381 3.44 46.69 -34.62
N THR A 382 2.68 45.62 -34.40
CA THR A 382 1.82 44.99 -35.39
C THR A 382 0.35 45.25 -35.12
N VAL A 383 -0.52 45.00 -36.10
CA VAL A 383 -1.96 45.24 -35.97
C VAL A 383 -2.60 44.37 -34.89
N ASP A 384 -2.06 43.16 -34.66
CA ASP A 384 -2.54 42.22 -33.63
C ASP A 384 -2.30 42.71 -32.19
N GLN A 385 -1.41 43.69 -32.03
CA GLN A 385 -1.05 44.30 -30.75
C GLN A 385 -1.95 45.49 -30.40
N ILE A 386 -2.93 45.83 -31.24
CA ILE A 386 -3.93 46.85 -30.97
C ILE A 386 -5.10 46.20 -30.22
N ARG A 387 -5.31 46.60 -28.97
CA ARG A 387 -6.44 46.14 -28.15
C ARG A 387 -7.44 47.27 -27.97
N ARG A 388 -8.70 47.03 -28.32
CA ARG A 388 -9.79 47.97 -28.03
C ARG A 388 -10.06 47.97 -26.52
N LEU A 389 -10.19 49.15 -25.95
CA LEU A 389 -10.63 49.35 -24.58
C LEU A 389 -12.14 49.56 -24.62
N PHE A 390 -12.85 48.84 -23.78
CA PHE A 390 -14.26 49.05 -23.52
C PHE A 390 -14.32 49.71 -22.14
N ASP A 391 -14.80 50.94 -22.10
CA ASP A 391 -15.11 51.60 -20.84
C ASP A 391 -16.54 51.16 -20.47
N ASP A 392 -16.71 50.56 -19.29
CA ASP A 392 -18.05 50.34 -18.71
C ASP A 392 -18.64 51.72 -18.40
N VAL A 393 -19.75 52.07 -19.04
CA VAL A 393 -20.47 53.35 -18.85
C VAL A 393 -21.20 53.36 -17.51
#